data_AF-A0A851IED8-F1
#
_entry.id   AF-A0A851IED8-F1
#
_cell.length_a   1.000
_cell.length_b   1.000
_cell.length_c   1.000
_cell.angle_alpha   90.00
_cell.angle_beta   90.00
_cell.angle_gamma   90.00
#
_symmetry.space_group_name_H-M   'P 1'
#
loop_
_entity.id
_entity.type
_entity.pdbx_description
1 polymer ?
#
loop_
_entity_poly.entity_id
_entity_poly.type
_entity_poly.pdbx_seq_one_letter_code
_entity_poly.pdbx_strand_id
1 'polypeptide(L)'
;MNLEKRKYTEEELEAINMSREMAGLPPIAQENENITVQNKEVKNEMKAVEAITTEETVEEIKERKNEAERNRLKQQGGLRPNQLFSYTLINWDRKTQEVICKYPTTKKASKYSKMELDPGTGKGVFLFADVVNDFYNDELLPKFEIEDFPSSEIAELAAFLSEVVRNPFFK
;
A
#
# COMPACT_ATOMS: atom_id res chain seq x y z
N MET A 1 31.89 20.20 -43.49
CA MET A 1 32.12 21.22 -42.45
C MET A 1 31.95 20.53 -41.10
N ASN A 2 33.05 20.29 -40.40
CA ASN A 2 33.00 19.78 -39.01
C ASN A 2 32.64 20.97 -38.11
N LEU A 3 31.38 21.07 -37.70
CA LEU A 3 30.99 22.04 -36.67
C LEU A 3 31.49 21.50 -35.32
N GLU A 4 32.62 22.03 -34.86
CA GLU A 4 33.01 21.90 -33.46
C GLU A 4 31.83 22.36 -32.58
N LYS A 5 31.35 21.47 -31.71
CA LYS A 5 30.29 21.80 -30.75
C LYS A 5 30.82 22.91 -29.84
N ARG A 6 30.36 24.15 -30.05
CA ARG A 6 30.72 25.28 -29.19
C ARG A 6 30.28 24.97 -27.76
N LYS A 7 31.23 24.88 -26.84
CA LYS A 7 30.95 24.84 -25.40
C LYS A 7 30.49 26.24 -24.99
N TYR A 8 29.36 26.32 -24.30
CA TYR A 8 28.81 27.57 -23.79
C TYR A 8 29.39 27.76 -22.39
N THR A 9 29.67 29.00 -22.00
CA THR A 9 29.93 29.27 -20.59
C THR A 9 28.65 29.06 -19.78
N GLU A 10 28.75 28.94 -18.45
CA GLU A 10 27.58 28.77 -17.58
C GLU A 10 26.57 29.93 -17.76
N GLU A 11 27.08 31.17 -17.83
CA GLU A 11 26.26 32.38 -18.07
C GLU A 11 25.59 32.36 -19.47
N GLU A 12 26.29 31.91 -20.50
CA GLU A 12 25.70 31.77 -21.85
C GLU A 12 24.62 30.67 -21.87
N LEU A 13 24.84 29.56 -21.17
CA LEU A 13 23.87 28.46 -21.09
C LEU A 13 22.60 28.87 -20.36
N GLU A 14 22.74 29.64 -19.27
CA GLU A 14 21.62 30.18 -18.51
C GLU A 14 20.80 31.16 -19.35
N ALA A 15 21.45 32.11 -20.03
CA ALA A 15 20.78 33.07 -20.92
C ALA A 15 20.03 32.39 -22.08
N ILE A 16 20.63 31.34 -22.65
CA ILE A 16 19.99 30.53 -23.69
C ILE A 16 18.78 29.78 -23.13
N ASN A 17 18.90 29.16 -21.96
CA ASN A 17 17.81 28.39 -21.36
C ASN A 17 16.63 29.27 -20.94
N MET A 18 16.88 30.46 -20.38
CA MET A 18 15.82 31.45 -20.11
C MET A 18 15.08 31.87 -21.39
N SER A 19 15.81 32.10 -22.49
CA SER A 19 15.22 32.44 -23.78
C SER A 19 14.39 31.30 -24.38
N ARG A 20 14.79 30.04 -24.14
CA ARG A 20 14.09 28.84 -24.61
C ARG A 20 12.83 28.57 -23.80
N GLU A 21 12.86 28.81 -22.49
CA GLU A 21 11.69 28.72 -21.63
C GLU A 21 10.58 29.69 -22.08
N MET A 22 10.95 30.93 -22.38
CA MET A 22 10.01 31.93 -22.95
C MET A 22 9.43 31.50 -24.30
N ALA A 23 10.14 30.67 -25.06
CA ALA A 23 9.69 30.10 -26.33
C ALA A 23 8.99 28.73 -26.17
N GLY A 24 8.79 28.23 -24.94
CA GLY A 24 8.21 26.92 -24.65
C GLY A 24 9.08 25.74 -25.11
N LEU A 25 10.37 25.96 -25.30
CA LEU A 25 11.33 24.96 -25.75
C LEU A 25 12.09 24.34 -24.56
N PRO A 26 12.43 23.04 -24.61
CA PRO A 26 13.14 22.37 -23.53
C PRO A 26 14.58 22.91 -23.37
N PRO A 27 15.12 22.94 -22.13
CA PRO A 27 16.47 23.44 -21.86
C PRO A 27 17.55 22.54 -22.49
N ILE A 28 18.72 23.12 -22.74
CA ILE A 28 19.89 22.43 -23.27
C ILE A 28 20.84 22.16 -22.10
N ALA A 29 21.27 20.90 -21.94
CA ALA A 29 22.34 20.51 -21.04
C ALA A 29 23.63 20.25 -21.84
N GLN A 30 24.77 20.71 -21.34
CA GLN A 30 26.07 20.31 -21.86
C GLN A 30 26.60 19.13 -21.04
N GLU A 31 26.84 18.00 -21.69
CA GLU A 31 27.52 16.85 -21.07
C GLU A 31 28.99 17.23 -20.83
N ASN A 32 29.25 17.70 -19.61
CA ASN A 32 30.60 17.92 -19.13
C ASN A 32 31.12 16.57 -18.60
N GLU A 33 31.76 15.78 -19.46
CA GLU A 33 32.55 14.63 -19.02
C GLU A 33 33.74 15.12 -18.17
N ASN A 34 33.56 15.16 -16.86
CA ASN A 34 34.66 15.00 -15.90
C ASN A 34 34.13 14.52 -14.55
N ILE A 35 34.28 13.20 -14.35
CA ILE A 35 34.06 12.47 -13.11
C ILE A 35 35.28 12.69 -12.20
N THR A 36 35.12 13.42 -11.10
CA THR A 36 35.85 13.28 -9.82
C THR A 36 35.26 14.31 -8.84
N VAL A 37 34.91 14.00 -7.59
CA VAL A 37 35.78 14.07 -6.39
C VAL A 37 34.91 13.64 -5.18
N GLN A 38 35.21 12.52 -4.52
CA GLN A 38 35.72 12.39 -3.15
C GLN A 38 35.30 13.46 -2.11
N ASN A 39 34.45 13.04 -1.17
CA ASN A 39 34.25 13.49 0.24
C ASN A 39 35.06 14.70 0.77
N LYS A 40 34.35 15.73 1.27
CA LYS A 40 34.46 16.26 2.66
C LYS A 40 33.48 17.42 2.94
N GLU A 41 32.55 17.14 3.84
CA GLU A 41 32.05 17.97 4.94
C GLU A 41 31.90 19.52 4.80
N VAL A 42 30.63 19.93 4.95
CA VAL A 42 30.12 20.86 5.98
C VAL A 42 29.84 22.34 5.60
N LYS A 43 28.58 22.70 5.91
CA LYS A 43 27.97 23.99 6.32
C LYS A 43 27.28 24.88 5.28
N ASN A 44 25.95 24.70 5.31
CA ASN A 44 24.90 25.69 5.56
C ASN A 44 24.51 26.71 4.49
N GLU A 45 23.19 26.64 4.24
CA GLU A 45 22.28 27.78 4.14
C GLU A 45 22.30 28.55 2.81
N MET A 46 21.40 28.18 1.88
CA MET A 46 20.05 28.79 1.81
C MET A 46 19.34 28.43 0.49
N LYS A 47 18.02 28.24 0.62
CA LYS A 47 16.96 28.42 -0.38
C LYS A 47 16.72 27.34 -1.44
N ALA A 48 15.81 26.44 -1.04
CA ALA A 48 14.49 26.26 -1.66
C ALA A 48 14.44 25.96 -3.17
N VAL A 49 14.26 24.67 -3.50
CA VAL A 49 13.15 24.18 -4.35
C VAL A 49 12.88 22.71 -3.96
N GLU A 50 11.66 22.49 -3.45
CA GLU A 50 10.82 21.30 -3.61
C GLU A 50 11.44 19.90 -3.51
N ALA A 51 11.45 19.35 -2.30
CA ALA A 51 11.07 17.96 -2.08
C ALA A 51 10.48 17.84 -0.67
N ILE A 52 9.22 18.23 -0.51
CA ILE A 52 8.42 17.68 0.58
C ILE A 52 8.20 16.23 0.17
N THR A 53 9.11 15.34 0.55
CA THR A 53 8.79 13.92 0.63
C THR A 53 7.69 13.82 1.67
N THR A 54 6.44 13.74 1.24
CA THR A 54 5.33 13.36 2.12
C THR A 54 5.66 11.95 2.60
N GLU A 55 6.25 11.83 3.80
CA GLU A 55 6.45 10.54 4.44
C GLU A 55 5.04 9.99 4.73
N GLU A 56 4.54 9.08 3.88
CA GLU A 56 3.28 8.36 4.15
C GLU A 56 3.40 7.70 5.53
N THR A 57 2.41 7.93 6.38
CA THR A 57 2.32 7.28 7.69
C THR A 57 2.08 5.77 7.53
N VAL A 58 2.35 4.99 8.57
CA VAL A 58 2.16 3.52 8.54
C VAL A 58 0.69 3.18 8.31
N GLU A 59 -0.20 3.99 8.86
CA GLU A 59 -1.65 3.94 8.72
C GLU A 59 -2.09 4.23 7.28
N GLU A 60 -1.56 5.28 6.66
CA GLU A 60 -1.82 5.62 5.24
C GLU A 60 -1.32 4.51 4.30
N ILE A 61 -0.14 3.94 4.56
CA ILE A 61 0.39 2.81 3.78
C ILE A 61 -0.53 1.60 3.90
N LYS A 62 -1.01 1.28 5.12
CA LYS A 62 -1.95 0.19 5.37
C LYS A 62 -3.26 0.41 4.61
N GLU A 63 -3.85 1.60 4.73
CA GLU A 63 -5.10 1.96 4.06
C GLU A 63 -4.96 1.84 2.54
N ARG A 64 -3.91 2.44 1.98
CA ARG A 64 -3.62 2.37 0.53
C ARG A 64 -3.46 0.94 0.04
N LYS A 65 -2.75 0.07 0.77
CA LYS A 65 -2.56 -1.34 0.40
C LYS A 65 -3.88 -2.12 0.47
N ASN A 66 -4.66 -1.94 1.53
CA ASN A 66 -5.93 -2.63 1.72
C ASN A 66 -6.97 -2.19 0.69
N GLU A 67 -7.00 -0.90 0.35
CA GLU A 67 -7.88 -0.38 -0.69
C GLU A 67 -7.47 -0.88 -2.09
N ALA A 68 -6.17 -0.89 -2.39
CA ALA A 68 -5.66 -1.44 -3.65
C ALA A 68 -6.05 -2.92 -3.82
N GLU A 69 -5.92 -3.72 -2.77
CA GLU A 69 -6.34 -5.12 -2.78
C GLU A 69 -7.86 -5.24 -2.95
N ARG A 70 -8.65 -4.44 -2.23
CA ARG A 70 -10.12 -4.43 -2.38
C ARG A 70 -10.55 -4.07 -3.80
N ASN A 71 -9.89 -3.10 -4.43
CA ASN A 71 -10.15 -2.71 -5.81
C ASN A 71 -9.76 -3.81 -6.79
N ARG A 72 -8.65 -4.50 -6.57
CA ARG A 72 -8.27 -5.70 -7.33
C ARG A 72 -9.36 -6.77 -7.25
N LEU A 73 -9.88 -7.05 -6.06
CA LEU A 73 -10.94 -8.04 -5.86
C LEU A 73 -12.25 -7.65 -6.57
N LYS A 74 -12.64 -6.38 -6.52
CA LYS A 74 -13.79 -5.86 -7.28
C LYS A 74 -13.62 -6.02 -8.79
N GLN A 75 -12.45 -5.65 -9.33
CA GLN A 75 -12.15 -5.75 -10.76
C GLN A 75 -12.15 -7.19 -11.26
N GLN A 76 -11.73 -8.14 -10.43
CA GLN A 76 -11.76 -9.57 -10.74
C GLN A 76 -13.18 -10.18 -10.68
N GLY A 77 -14.18 -9.40 -10.25
CA GLY A 77 -15.56 -9.86 -10.10
C GLY A 77 -15.78 -10.67 -8.82
N GLY A 78 -14.97 -10.43 -7.79
CA GLY A 78 -15.10 -11.06 -6.48
C GLY A 78 -14.14 -12.22 -6.20
N LEU A 79 -14.31 -12.81 -5.02
CA LEU A 79 -13.51 -13.93 -4.53
C LEU A 79 -14.13 -15.28 -4.89
N ARG A 80 -13.30 -16.16 -5.43
CA ARG A 80 -13.63 -17.57 -5.71
C ARG A 80 -13.16 -18.48 -4.57
N PRO A 81 -13.77 -19.67 -4.40
CA PRO A 81 -13.28 -20.69 -3.47
C PRO A 81 -11.77 -20.94 -3.57
N ASN A 82 -11.07 -20.97 -2.43
CA ASN A 82 -9.63 -21.14 -2.30
C ASN A 82 -8.76 -20.02 -2.89
N GLN A 83 -9.34 -18.95 -3.41
CA GLN A 83 -8.59 -17.81 -3.91
C GLN A 83 -7.88 -17.10 -2.74
N LEU A 84 -6.63 -16.74 -2.95
CA LEU A 84 -5.86 -15.96 -1.99
C LEU A 84 -6.13 -14.47 -2.18
N PHE A 85 -6.15 -13.77 -1.06
CA PHE A 85 -6.18 -12.32 -0.97
C PHE A 85 -5.35 -11.88 0.23
N SER A 86 -4.96 -10.62 0.26
CA SER A 86 -4.19 -10.10 1.38
C SER A 86 -4.95 -9.08 2.20
N TYR A 87 -4.51 -8.92 3.44
CA TYR A 87 -4.91 -7.82 4.30
C TYR A 87 -3.69 -7.33 5.08
N THR A 88 -3.43 -6.04 5.01
CA THR A 88 -2.31 -5.40 5.68
C THR A 88 -2.74 -4.98 7.08
N LEU A 89 -1.97 -5.39 8.08
CA LEU A 89 -2.12 -5.01 9.48
C LEU A 89 -0.86 -4.29 9.97
N ILE A 90 -0.95 -3.66 11.14
CA ILE A 90 0.18 -3.07 11.85
C ILE A 90 0.58 -3.97 13.02
N ASN A 91 1.84 -4.41 13.07
CA ASN A 91 2.33 -5.26 14.16
C ASN A 91 2.76 -4.44 15.40
N TRP A 92 3.20 -5.13 16.46
CA TRP A 92 3.71 -4.49 17.69
C TRP A 92 4.89 -3.52 17.45
N ASP A 93 5.70 -3.76 16.41
CA ASP A 93 6.82 -2.90 16.00
C ASP A 93 6.38 -1.66 15.20
N ARG A 94 5.07 -1.42 15.05
CA ARG A 94 4.48 -0.35 14.22
C ARG A 94 4.90 -0.45 12.75
N LYS A 95 5.02 -1.66 12.23
CA LYS A 95 5.31 -1.91 10.81
C LYS A 95 4.10 -2.52 10.13
N THR A 96 3.90 -2.15 8.87
CA THR A 96 2.91 -2.84 8.04
C THR A 96 3.36 -4.27 7.75
N GLN A 97 2.50 -5.23 7.99
CA GLN A 97 2.71 -6.64 7.71
C GLN A 97 1.51 -7.19 6.94
N GLU A 98 1.79 -7.93 5.87
CA GLU A 98 0.78 -8.51 5.01
C GLU A 98 0.34 -9.87 5.57
N VAL A 99 -0.96 -10.01 5.82
CA VAL A 99 -1.60 -11.26 6.20
C VAL A 99 -2.24 -11.87 4.96
N ILE A 100 -1.77 -13.04 4.57
CA ILE A 100 -2.36 -13.79 3.47
C ILE A 100 -3.57 -14.56 3.98
N CYS A 101 -4.70 -14.36 3.32
CA CYS A 101 -5.97 -14.97 3.61
C CYS A 101 -6.40 -15.85 2.44
N LYS A 102 -7.10 -16.96 2.74
CA LYS A 102 -7.67 -17.87 1.77
C LYS A 102 -9.18 -17.85 1.85
N TYR A 103 -9.84 -17.59 0.72
CA TYR A 103 -11.30 -17.58 0.69
C TYR A 103 -11.85 -19.00 0.93
N PRO A 104 -12.82 -19.18 1.86
CA PRO A 104 -13.34 -20.50 2.19
C PRO A 104 -13.98 -21.18 0.97
N THR A 105 -13.95 -22.52 0.98
CA THR A 105 -14.74 -23.30 0.01
C THR A 105 -16.23 -23.11 0.26
N THR A 106 -17.10 -23.34 -0.72
CA THR A 106 -18.56 -23.21 -0.53
C THR A 106 -19.08 -24.00 0.68
N LYS A 107 -18.51 -25.20 0.92
CA LYS A 107 -18.84 -26.03 2.09
C LYS A 107 -18.49 -25.33 3.41
N LYS A 108 -17.29 -24.75 3.52
CA LYS A 108 -16.85 -23.99 4.71
C LYS A 108 -17.55 -22.63 4.82
N ALA A 109 -17.76 -21.92 3.71
CA ALA A 109 -18.45 -20.63 3.65
C ALA A 109 -19.86 -20.68 4.27
N SER A 110 -20.55 -21.82 4.10
CA SER A 110 -21.86 -22.05 4.72
C SER A 110 -21.86 -21.97 6.26
N LYS A 111 -20.72 -22.25 6.93
CA LYS A 111 -20.55 -22.11 8.39
C LYS A 111 -20.66 -20.65 8.80
N TYR A 112 -19.97 -19.78 8.08
CA TYR A 112 -19.92 -18.35 8.35
C TYR A 112 -21.18 -17.58 7.91
N SER A 113 -22.06 -18.23 7.12
CA SER A 113 -23.35 -17.65 6.73
C SER A 113 -24.42 -17.76 7.82
N LYS A 114 -24.18 -18.54 8.89
CA LYS A 114 -25.14 -18.68 9.99
C LYS A 114 -25.00 -17.49 10.93
N MET A 115 -25.97 -16.58 10.90
CA MET A 115 -26.22 -15.70 12.04
C MET A 115 -26.59 -16.59 13.23
N GLU A 116 -25.77 -16.60 14.27
CA GLU A 116 -26.19 -17.19 15.54
C GLU A 116 -27.22 -16.27 16.18
N LEU A 117 -28.36 -16.83 16.58
CA LEU A 117 -29.34 -16.12 17.39
C LEU A 117 -28.87 -16.16 18.83
N ASP A 118 -28.63 -15.00 19.43
CA ASP A 118 -28.36 -14.90 20.85
C ASP A 118 -29.55 -15.47 21.62
N PRO A 119 -29.35 -16.52 22.44
CA PRO A 119 -30.45 -17.21 23.11
C PRO A 119 -31.17 -16.32 24.15
N GLY A 120 -30.51 -15.28 24.65
CA GLY A 120 -31.06 -14.38 25.67
C GLY A 120 -31.89 -13.23 25.09
N THR A 121 -31.55 -12.74 23.90
CA THR A 121 -32.14 -11.55 23.28
C THR A 121 -32.88 -11.84 21.97
N GLY A 122 -32.70 -13.03 21.39
CA GLY A 122 -33.26 -13.41 20.10
C GLY A 122 -32.73 -12.61 18.92
N LYS A 123 -31.67 -11.81 19.12
CA LYS A 123 -31.01 -11.02 18.07
C LYS A 123 -29.91 -11.85 17.42
N GLY A 124 -29.75 -11.74 16.11
CA GLY A 124 -28.59 -12.31 15.43
C GLY A 124 -27.32 -11.62 15.95
N VAL A 125 -26.48 -12.35 16.69
CA VAL A 125 -25.18 -11.87 17.15
C VAL A 125 -24.12 -12.45 16.24
N PHE A 126 -23.25 -11.57 15.76
CA PHE A 126 -22.07 -11.94 14.99
C PHE A 126 -20.86 -11.61 15.84
N LEU A 127 -20.24 -12.63 16.42
CA LEU A 127 -19.04 -12.46 17.21
C LEU A 127 -17.86 -12.33 16.25
N PHE A 128 -17.47 -11.08 15.95
CA PHE A 128 -16.32 -10.79 15.10
C PHE A 128 -15.05 -11.51 15.59
N ALA A 129 -14.87 -11.62 16.91
CA ALA A 129 -13.75 -12.34 17.53
C ALA A 129 -13.67 -13.83 17.11
N ASP A 130 -14.80 -14.46 16.81
CA ASP A 130 -14.84 -15.87 16.43
C ASP A 130 -14.46 -16.07 14.96
N VAL A 131 -14.62 -15.06 14.11
CA VAL A 131 -14.34 -15.19 12.67
C VAL A 131 -12.84 -15.39 12.41
N VAL A 132 -11.97 -14.64 13.08
CA VAL A 132 -10.51 -14.82 12.91
C VAL A 132 -10.08 -16.18 13.43
N ASN A 133 -10.58 -16.60 14.60
CA ASN A 133 -10.31 -17.92 15.17
C ASN A 133 -10.81 -19.05 14.28
N ASP A 134 -12.01 -18.91 13.72
CA ASP A 134 -12.57 -19.88 12.78
C ASP A 134 -11.76 -19.97 11.50
N PHE A 135 -11.32 -18.84 10.95
CA PHE A 135 -10.43 -18.82 9.78
C PHE A 135 -9.07 -19.46 10.08
N TYR A 136 -8.51 -19.20 11.27
CA TYR A 136 -7.28 -19.82 11.73
C TYR A 136 -7.44 -21.35 11.86
N ASN A 137 -8.48 -21.81 12.58
CA ASN A 137 -8.78 -23.21 12.79
C ASN A 137 -9.12 -23.97 11.49
N ASP A 138 -9.72 -23.28 10.51
CA ASP A 138 -10.02 -23.84 9.20
C ASP A 138 -8.81 -23.80 8.24
N GLU A 139 -7.63 -23.40 8.71
CA GLU A 139 -6.37 -23.25 7.94
C GLU A 139 -6.50 -22.27 6.77
N LEU A 140 -7.29 -21.21 6.95
CA LEU A 140 -7.53 -20.17 5.95
C LEU A 140 -6.62 -18.94 6.12
N LEU A 141 -5.83 -18.89 7.19
CA LEU A 141 -4.82 -17.85 7.46
C LEU A 141 -3.42 -18.48 7.49
N PRO A 142 -2.86 -18.86 6.33
CA PRO A 142 -1.55 -19.48 6.29
C PRO A 142 -0.47 -18.57 6.88
N LYS A 143 0.31 -19.11 7.82
CA LYS A 143 1.44 -18.42 8.49
C LYS A 143 1.03 -17.16 9.28
N PHE A 144 -0.24 -17.06 9.65
CA PHE A 144 -0.72 -15.99 10.52
C PHE A 144 -0.55 -16.42 11.97
N GLU A 145 0.03 -15.56 12.80
CA GLU A 145 0.07 -15.75 14.25
C GLU A 145 -0.68 -14.59 14.91
N ILE A 146 -1.71 -14.91 15.70
CA ILE A 146 -2.61 -13.89 16.26
C ILE A 146 -1.88 -12.99 17.27
N GLU A 147 -0.89 -13.53 17.98
CA GLU A 147 -0.10 -12.84 19.00
C GLU A 147 0.86 -11.79 18.43
N ASP A 148 1.12 -11.81 17.11
CA ASP A 148 2.00 -10.84 16.45
C ASP A 148 1.36 -9.44 16.30
N PHE A 149 0.07 -9.31 16.62
CA PHE A 149 -0.72 -8.11 16.35
C PHE A 149 -1.49 -7.63 17.59
N PRO A 150 -1.70 -6.31 17.75
CA PRO A 150 -2.56 -5.78 18.78
C PRO A 150 -4.04 -6.10 18.50
N SER A 151 -4.85 -6.16 19.56
CA SER A 151 -6.27 -6.53 19.46
C SER A 151 -7.11 -5.64 18.53
N SER A 152 -6.73 -4.37 18.37
CA SER A 152 -7.39 -3.45 17.43
C SER A 152 -7.24 -3.91 15.99
N GLU A 153 -6.05 -4.38 15.61
CA GLU A 153 -5.74 -4.86 14.25
C GLU A 153 -6.42 -6.20 13.98
N ILE A 154 -6.52 -7.06 15.00
CA ILE A 154 -7.30 -8.30 14.94
C ILE A 154 -8.80 -8.01 14.72
N ALA A 155 -9.34 -6.98 15.38
CA ALA A 155 -10.73 -6.59 15.21
C ALA A 155 -11.00 -6.05 13.79
N GLU A 156 -10.06 -5.31 13.20
CA GLU A 156 -10.15 -4.87 11.81
C GLU A 156 -10.10 -6.03 10.81
N LEU A 157 -9.17 -6.98 11.02
CA LEU A 157 -9.12 -8.21 10.22
C LEU A 157 -10.45 -8.97 10.31
N ALA A 158 -11.00 -9.12 11.52
CA ALA A 158 -12.28 -9.78 11.74
C ALA A 158 -13.44 -9.12 10.97
N ALA A 159 -13.47 -7.78 10.98
CA ALA A 159 -14.48 -7.01 10.25
C ALA A 159 -14.34 -7.24 8.73
N PHE A 160 -13.12 -7.19 8.21
CA PHE A 160 -12.84 -7.42 6.79
C PHE A 160 -13.19 -8.85 6.35
N LEU A 161 -12.75 -9.87 7.09
CA LEU A 161 -13.07 -11.27 6.79
C LEU A 161 -14.58 -11.53 6.81
N SER A 162 -15.30 -10.88 7.75
CA SER A 162 -16.76 -10.94 7.80
C SER A 162 -17.42 -10.31 6.57
N GLU A 163 -16.91 -9.17 6.09
CA GLU A 163 -17.38 -8.53 4.85
C GLU A 163 -17.15 -9.45 3.65
N VAL A 164 -15.94 -9.97 3.51
CA VAL A 164 -15.50 -10.87 2.43
C VAL A 164 -16.44 -12.08 2.30
N VAL A 165 -16.77 -12.73 3.41
CA VAL A 165 -17.65 -13.91 3.41
C VAL A 165 -19.08 -13.56 3.00
N ARG A 166 -19.60 -12.42 3.48
CA ARG A 166 -21.00 -12.02 3.24
C ARG A 166 -21.21 -11.46 1.84
N ASN A 167 -20.21 -10.72 1.35
CA ASN A 167 -20.24 -10.08 0.04
C ASN A 167 -18.95 -10.42 -0.73
N PRO A 168 -18.79 -11.67 -1.18
CA PRO A 168 -17.59 -12.06 -1.92
C PRO A 168 -17.42 -11.32 -3.24
N PHE A 169 -18.48 -10.69 -3.75
CA PHE A 169 -18.45 -9.93 -5.00
C PHE A 169 -18.07 -8.45 -4.81
N PHE A 170 -18.00 -7.96 -3.57
CA PHE A 170 -17.74 -6.55 -3.23
C PHE A 170 -18.59 -5.56 -4.04
N LYS A 171 -19.85 -5.92 -4.30
CA LYS A 171 -20.85 -5.10 -4.99
C LYS A 171 -21.65 -4.24 -4.04
#